data_AF-A0A7D6CNY3-F1
#
_entry.id   AF-A0A7D6CNY3-F1
#
_cell.length_a   1.000
_cell.length_b   1.000
_cell.length_c   1.000
_cell.angle_alpha   90.00
_cell.angle_beta   90.00
_cell.angle_gamma   90.00
#
_symmetry.space_group_name_H-M   'P 1'
#
loop_
_entity.id
_entity.type
_entity.pdbx_description
1 polymer ?
#
loop_
_entity_poly.entity_id
_entity_poly.type
_entity_poly.pdbx_seq_one_letter_code
_entity_poly.pdbx_strand_id
1 'polypeptide(L)'
;MSEAADVRPEDALEVAQRALSKVQDLEERVAELEGDDGESVDDDYDYDDRDSAVIEHLVAGEFVTVSQLRRLYRRHTDIRSDDTLKKRIQGLVAGPDFEIAGVGEIRYDPDGDRA
;
A
#
# COMPACT_ATOMS: atom_id res chain seq x y z
N MET A 1 7.93 -22.61 39.86
CA MET A 1 6.58 -23.14 39.63
C MET A 1 6.05 -22.42 38.41
N SER A 2 6.09 -23.07 37.25
CA SER A 2 5.63 -22.48 35.99
C SER A 2 4.16 -22.83 35.85
N GLU A 3 3.31 -21.81 35.89
CA GLU A 3 1.88 -21.92 35.68
C GLU A 3 1.65 -22.29 34.21
N ALA A 4 1.49 -23.58 33.94
CA ALA A 4 1.03 -24.04 32.64
C ALA A 4 -0.42 -23.58 32.51
N ALA A 5 -0.67 -22.60 31.64
CA ALA A 5 -2.02 -22.17 31.31
C ALA A 5 -2.79 -23.40 30.82
N ASP A 6 -3.77 -23.85 31.63
CA ASP A 6 -4.69 -24.94 31.33
C ASP A 6 -5.66 -24.44 30.25
N VAL A 7 -5.16 -24.29 29.02
CA VAL A 7 -5.98 -23.95 27.86
C VAL A 7 -6.68 -25.24 27.45
N ARG A 8 -7.99 -25.28 27.62
CA ARG A 8 -8.76 -26.44 27.20
C ARG A 8 -8.62 -26.61 25.69
N PRO A 9 -8.51 -27.86 25.19
CA PRO A 9 -8.33 -28.11 23.77
C PRO A 9 -9.47 -27.51 22.92
N GLU A 10 -10.65 -27.37 23.52
CA GLU A 10 -11.85 -26.75 22.95
C GLU A 10 -11.62 -25.25 22.67
N ASP A 11 -11.02 -24.52 23.62
CA ASP A 11 -10.72 -23.09 23.50
C ASP A 11 -9.59 -22.82 22.48
N ALA A 12 -8.59 -23.71 22.42
CA ALA A 12 -7.51 -23.63 21.43
C ALA A 12 -8.03 -23.83 20.00
N LEU A 13 -9.02 -24.73 19.83
CA LEU A 13 -9.62 -25.03 18.54
C LEU A 13 -10.50 -23.87 18.05
N GLU A 14 -11.26 -23.24 18.94
CA GLU A 14 -12.07 -22.05 18.60
C GLU A 14 -11.18 -20.87 18.17
N VAL A 15 -10.08 -20.63 18.88
CA VAL A 15 -9.11 -19.58 18.52
C VAL A 15 -8.47 -19.86 17.16
N ALA A 16 -8.09 -21.12 16.90
CA ALA A 16 -7.51 -21.52 15.61
C ALA A 16 -8.50 -21.35 14.45
N GLN A 17 -9.77 -21.73 14.65
CA GLN A 17 -10.82 -21.54 13.64
C GLN A 17 -11.09 -20.07 13.35
N ARG A 18 -11.12 -19.23 14.40
CA ARG A 18 -11.31 -17.78 14.25
C ARG A 18 -10.13 -17.10 13.57
N ALA A 19 -8.91 -17.56 13.83
CA ALA A 19 -7.72 -17.10 13.14
C ALA A 19 -7.75 -17.50 11.66
N LEU A 20 -8.11 -18.75 11.35
CA LEU A 20 -8.18 -19.25 9.97
C LEU A 20 -9.21 -18.48 9.13
N SER A 21 -10.39 -18.20 9.69
CA SER A 21 -11.41 -17.39 9.01
C SER A 21 -10.93 -15.97 8.70
N LYS A 22 -10.18 -15.33 9.62
CA LYS A 22 -9.59 -14.01 9.36
C LYS A 22 -8.50 -14.05 8.31
N VAL A 23 -7.72 -15.12 8.24
CA VAL A 23 -6.69 -15.30 7.20
C VAL A 23 -7.36 -15.44 5.84
N GLN A 24 -8.42 -16.23 5.72
CA GLN A 24 -9.15 -16.40 4.46
C GLN A 24 -9.80 -15.08 3.97
N ASP A 25 -10.42 -14.31 4.87
CA ASP A 25 -10.96 -12.99 4.55
C ASP A 25 -9.87 -12.00 4.10
N LEU A 26 -8.66 -12.12 4.67
CA LEU A 26 -7.52 -11.29 4.26
C LEU A 26 -6.94 -11.74 2.92
N GLU A 27 -6.85 -13.04 2.66
CA GLU A 27 -6.40 -13.61 1.38
C GLU A 27 -7.36 -13.24 0.25
N GLU A 28 -8.67 -13.28 0.46
CA GLU A 28 -9.67 -12.86 -0.54
C GLU A 28 -9.51 -11.36 -0.87
N ARG A 29 -9.29 -10.52 0.14
CA ARG A 29 -9.05 -9.08 -0.05
C ARG A 29 -7.72 -8.78 -0.74
N VAL A 30 -6.69 -9.61 -0.53
CA VAL A 30 -5.41 -9.49 -1.24
C VAL A 30 -5.56 -9.94 -2.69
N ALA A 31 -6.29 -11.03 -2.95
CA ALA A 31 -6.57 -11.49 -4.30
C ALA A 31 -7.40 -10.46 -5.12
N GLU A 32 -8.35 -9.76 -4.49
CA GLU A 32 -9.05 -8.63 -5.12
C GLU A 32 -8.09 -7.46 -5.43
N LEU A 33 -7.04 -7.29 -4.62
CA LEU A 33 -6.04 -6.25 -4.83
C LEU A 33 -5.05 -6.59 -5.96
N GLU A 34 -4.70 -7.87 -6.13
CA GLU A 34 -3.77 -8.43 -7.13
C GLU A 34 -4.44 -8.87 -8.45
N GLY A 35 -5.78 -8.95 -8.49
CA GLY A 35 -6.54 -9.37 -9.67
C GLY A 35 -6.69 -8.33 -10.79
N ASP A 36 -6.23 -7.09 -10.58
CA ASP A 36 -6.35 -5.97 -11.54
C ASP A 36 -4.98 -5.55 -12.13
N ASP A 37 -3.97 -6.41 -12.08
CA ASP A 37 -2.61 -6.18 -12.66
C ASP A 37 -2.55 -6.41 -14.19
N GLY A 38 -3.62 -6.03 -14.91
CA GLY A 38 -3.83 -6.39 -16.31
C GLY A 38 -3.78 -5.24 -17.32
N GLU A 39 -3.36 -4.04 -16.94
CA GLU A 39 -3.24 -2.91 -17.88
C GLU A 39 -1.80 -2.38 -17.87
N SER A 40 -1.12 -2.61 -19.00
CA SER A 40 0.24 -2.17 -19.27
C SER A 40 0.43 -0.69 -18.95
N VAL A 41 1.24 -0.41 -17.95
CA VAL A 41 1.71 0.94 -17.65
C VAL A 41 2.70 1.31 -18.76
N ASP A 42 2.27 2.18 -19.68
CA ASP A 42 3.13 2.74 -20.73
C ASP A 42 4.34 3.47 -20.08
N ASP A 43 5.53 3.19 -20.62
CA ASP A 43 6.86 3.48 -20.05
C ASP A 43 7.28 4.98 -20.08
N ASP A 44 6.36 5.90 -20.38
CA ASP A 44 6.57 7.35 -20.31
C ASP A 44 5.92 7.88 -19.02
N TYR A 45 6.68 7.89 -17.92
CA TYR A 45 6.26 8.47 -16.64
C TYR A 45 6.23 10.01 -16.71
N ASP A 46 5.26 10.56 -17.42
CA ASP A 46 4.96 12.00 -17.37
C ASP A 46 4.04 12.24 -16.17
N TYR A 47 4.58 12.76 -15.07
CA TYR A 47 3.77 13.11 -13.90
C TYR A 47 2.73 14.15 -14.32
N ASP A 48 1.46 13.79 -14.21
CA ASP A 48 0.40 14.75 -14.53
C ASP A 48 0.31 15.85 -13.45
N ASP A 49 -0.48 16.89 -13.71
CA ASP A 49 -0.63 18.02 -12.77
C ASP A 49 -1.08 17.57 -11.36
N ARG A 50 -1.79 16.43 -11.25
CA ARG A 50 -2.30 15.90 -9.99
C ARG A 50 -1.20 15.16 -9.23
N ASP A 51 -0.41 14.36 -9.94
CA ASP A 51 0.74 13.66 -9.39
C ASP A 51 1.79 14.68 -8.91
N SER A 52 2.03 15.71 -9.72
CA SER A 52 2.87 16.87 -9.35
C SER A 52 2.37 17.55 -8.07
N ALA A 53 1.08 17.83 -7.95
CA ALA A 53 0.50 18.43 -6.73
C ALA A 53 0.67 17.54 -5.48
N VAL A 54 0.76 16.22 -5.63
CA VAL A 54 1.06 15.32 -4.52
C VAL A 54 2.55 15.33 -4.19
N ILE A 55 3.40 15.28 -5.21
CA ILE A 55 4.86 15.31 -5.10
C ILE A 55 5.36 16.60 -4.42
N GLU A 56 4.75 17.75 -4.72
CA GLU A 56 5.04 19.04 -4.07
C GLU A 56 4.87 19.01 -2.54
N HIS A 57 4.12 18.04 -2.01
CA HIS A 57 3.89 17.85 -0.58
C HIS A 57 4.69 16.70 0.01
N LEU A 58 5.51 16.02 -0.78
CA LEU A 58 6.45 15.00 -0.31
C LEU A 58 7.79 15.64 0.04
N VAL A 59 8.44 15.08 1.05
CA VAL A 59 9.79 15.46 1.45
C VAL A 59 10.75 14.40 0.93
N ALA A 60 11.76 14.82 0.17
CA ALA A 60 12.79 13.93 -0.34
C ALA A 60 13.50 13.20 0.82
N GLY A 61 13.67 11.89 0.68
CA GLY A 61 14.25 10.99 1.68
C GLY A 61 13.30 10.53 2.77
N GLU A 62 12.06 11.04 2.85
CA GLU A 62 11.09 10.57 3.84
C GLU A 62 10.33 9.31 3.39
N PHE A 63 9.99 8.48 4.37
CA PHE A 63 9.09 7.36 4.18
C PHE A 63 7.64 7.81 4.23
N VAL A 64 6.91 7.43 3.19
CA VAL A 64 5.48 7.64 3.05
C VAL A 64 4.77 6.30 2.86
N THR A 65 3.55 6.24 3.35
CA THR A 65 2.68 5.07 3.24
C THR A 65 1.64 5.32 2.15
N VAL A 66 1.09 4.25 1.59
CA VAL A 66 -0.06 4.32 0.65
C VAL A 66 -1.23 5.12 1.26
N SER A 67 -1.46 4.99 2.57
CA SER A 67 -2.50 5.75 3.28
C SER A 67 -2.23 7.27 3.31
N GLN A 68 -0.96 7.67 3.44
CA GLN A 68 -0.56 9.08 3.37
C GLN A 68 -0.70 9.62 1.95
N LEU A 69 -0.22 8.89 0.93
CA LEU A 69 -0.40 9.25 -0.47
C LEU A 69 -1.88 9.43 -0.80
N ARG A 70 -2.74 8.47 -0.40
CA ARG A 70 -4.19 8.56 -0.56
C ARG A 70 -4.78 9.82 0.08
N ARG A 71 -4.27 10.23 1.23
CA ARG A 71 -4.70 11.45 1.91
C ARG A 71 -4.23 12.71 1.16
N LEU A 72 -3.02 12.71 0.62
CA LEU A 72 -2.48 13.82 -0.17
C LEU A 72 -3.29 14.01 -1.44
N TYR A 73 -3.49 12.95 -2.23
CA TYR A 73 -4.33 13.00 -3.42
C TYR A 73 -5.74 13.53 -3.11
N ARG A 74 -6.41 13.01 -2.08
CA ARG A 74 -7.77 13.48 -1.72
C ARG A 74 -7.83 14.94 -1.29
N ARG A 75 -6.71 15.50 -0.80
CA ARG A 75 -6.62 16.88 -0.32
C ARG A 75 -6.22 17.85 -1.43
N HIS A 76 -5.33 17.42 -2.31
CA HIS A 76 -4.64 18.28 -3.27
C HIS A 76 -5.08 18.05 -4.72
N THR A 77 -5.94 17.05 -4.97
CA THR A 77 -6.47 16.74 -6.30
C THR A 77 -8.00 16.67 -6.29
N ASP A 78 -8.60 16.69 -7.48
CA ASP A 78 -10.04 16.59 -7.71
C ASP A 78 -10.54 15.14 -7.82
N ILE A 79 -9.67 14.13 -7.64
CA ILE A 79 -10.01 12.71 -7.78
C ILE A 79 -11.06 12.31 -6.72
N ARG A 80 -12.22 11.83 -7.20
CA ARG A 80 -13.34 11.35 -6.36
C ARG A 80 -13.46 9.83 -6.34
N SER A 81 -13.03 9.16 -7.40
CA SER A 81 -13.11 7.70 -7.52
C SER A 81 -11.97 7.05 -6.75
N ASP A 82 -12.33 6.10 -5.88
CA ASP A 82 -11.34 5.33 -5.12
C ASP A 82 -10.54 4.38 -6.02
N ASP A 83 -11.15 3.83 -7.07
CA ASP A 83 -10.44 3.01 -8.07
C ASP A 83 -9.42 3.82 -8.85
N THR A 84 -9.80 5.02 -9.32
CA THR A 84 -8.87 5.93 -10.01
C THR A 84 -7.73 6.34 -9.09
N LEU A 85 -8.04 6.61 -7.81
CA LEU A 85 -7.05 6.96 -6.81
C LEU A 85 -6.06 5.82 -6.55
N LYS A 86 -6.55 4.57 -6.46
CA LYS A 86 -5.70 3.38 -6.30
C LYS A 86 -4.74 3.25 -7.49
N LYS A 87 -5.25 3.29 -8.72
CA LYS A 87 -4.44 3.18 -9.94
C LYS A 87 -3.39 4.27 -10.03
N ARG A 88 -3.74 5.51 -9.67
CA ARG A 88 -2.80 6.65 -9.66
C ARG A 88 -1.69 6.48 -8.65
N ILE A 89 -2.02 6.08 -7.41
CA ILE A 89 -0.99 5.82 -6.40
C ILE A 89 -0.06 4.68 -6.84
N GLN A 90 -0.62 3.61 -7.43
CA GLN A 90 0.20 2.52 -7.96
C GLN A 90 1.15 3.00 -9.07
N GLY A 91 0.65 3.79 -10.04
CA GLY A 91 1.48 4.37 -11.09
C GLY A 91 2.55 5.32 -10.56
N LEU A 92 2.20 6.17 -9.58
CA LEU A 92 3.15 7.08 -8.93
C LEU A 92 4.30 6.31 -8.26
N VAL A 93 3.97 5.28 -7.47
CA VAL A 93 4.95 4.49 -6.71
C VAL A 93 5.76 3.54 -7.60
N ALA A 94 5.25 3.19 -8.78
CA ALA A 94 6.01 2.46 -9.80
C ALA A 94 7.06 3.34 -10.51
N GLY A 95 6.98 4.66 -10.36
CA GLY A 95 7.92 5.60 -10.96
C GLY A 95 9.33 5.52 -10.36
N PRO A 96 10.34 6.05 -11.07
CA PRO A 96 11.75 5.96 -10.68
C PRO A 96 12.08 6.73 -9.38
N ASP A 97 11.29 7.74 -9.03
CA ASP A 97 11.48 8.59 -7.86
C ASP A 97 10.98 7.94 -6.56
N PHE A 98 10.42 6.73 -6.62
CA PHE A 98 9.85 6.03 -5.48
C PHE A 98 10.53 4.67 -5.30
N GLU A 99 10.98 4.41 -4.07
CA GLU A 99 11.61 3.15 -3.70
C GLU A 99 10.80 2.43 -2.62
N ILE A 100 10.47 1.16 -2.85
CA ILE A 100 9.78 0.33 -1.87
C ILE A 100 10.80 -0.25 -0.89
N ALA A 101 10.91 0.35 0.30
CA ALA A 101 11.87 -0.05 1.33
C ALA A 101 11.36 -1.18 2.25
N GLY A 102 10.05 -1.45 2.25
CA GLY A 102 9.42 -2.46 3.10
C GLY A 102 7.91 -2.62 2.81
N VAL A 103 7.23 -3.46 3.60
CA VAL A 103 5.79 -3.69 3.45
C VAL A 103 5.01 -2.42 3.81
N GLY A 104 4.58 -1.67 2.79
CA GLY A 104 3.83 -0.43 2.95
C GLY A 104 4.68 0.81 3.25
N GLU A 105 6.01 0.69 3.18
CA GLU A 105 6.97 1.79 3.36
C GLU A 105 7.58 2.16 2.01
N ILE A 106 7.26 3.35 1.52
CA ILE A 106 7.71 3.89 0.24
C ILE A 106 8.58 5.10 0.53
N ARG A 107 9.80 5.15 0.01
CA ARG A 107 10.70 6.29 0.13
C ARG A 107 10.58 7.13 -1.13
N TYR A 108 10.35 8.43 -0.96
CA TYR A 108 10.42 9.38 -2.08
C TYR A 108 11.87 9.85 -2.24
N ASP A 109 12.52 9.52 -3.35
CA ASP A 109 13.91 9.83 -3.66
C ASP A 109 14.02 10.34 -5.12
N PRO A 110 13.69 11.63 -5.36
CA PRO A 110 13.70 12.20 -6.72
C PRO A 110 15.10 12.41 -7.28
N ASP A 111 16.13 12.49 -6.43
CA ASP A 111 17.51 12.66 -6.85
C ASP A 111 18.18 11.32 -7.18
N GLY A 112 17.51 10.20 -6.85
CA GLY A 112 17.83 8.85 -7.28
C GLY A 112 19.32 8.63 -7.55
N ASP A 113 20.14 8.69 -6.49
CA ASP A 113 21.57 8.40 -6.56
C ASP A 113 21.71 6.89 -6.85
N ARG A 114 21.50 6.51 -8.12
CA ARG A 114 21.72 5.16 -8.64
C ARG A 114 23.22 4.93 -8.66
N ALA A 115 23.76 4.51 -7.52
CA ALA A 115 25.06 3.88 -7.42
C ALA A 115 25.10 2.53 -8.16
#